data_AF-T0ZJK9-F1
#
_entry.id   AF-T0ZJK9-F1
#
_cell.length_a   1.000
_cell.length_b   1.000
_cell.length_c   1.000
_cell.angle_alpha   90.00
_cell.angle_beta   90.00
_cell.angle_gamma   90.00
#
_symmetry.space_group_name_H-M   'P 1'
#
loop_
_entity.id
_entity.type
_entity.pdbx_description
1 polymer ?
#
loop_
_entity_poly.entity_id
_entity_poly.type
_entity_poly.pdbx_seq_one_letter_code
_entity_poly.pdbx_strand_id
1 'polypeptide(L)'
;ALSLEELSRIAWVDHYQRYEETPNQSVSYYTKGHVVSLCLDWEIRHRTETRASLETVVRRLWTDYGKPGRGLDEDELQTVAERATDLDLNEFFARYVRGTVEVDIDRFARYAGLTFGPKPKPADDRSAVPGYLGATVQDVLGFARVSTVLIDAPGARAGLRPGDEVV
;
A
#
# COMPACT_ATOMS: atom_id res chain seq x y z
N ALA A 1 -4.00 -4.70 -12.34
CA ALA A 1 -3.47 -4.47 -10.99
C ALA A 1 -3.11 -5.82 -10.38
N LEU A 2 -2.04 -5.88 -9.58
CA LEU A 2 -1.60 -7.09 -8.88
C LEU A 2 -2.16 -7.13 -7.45
N SER A 3 -2.49 -8.32 -6.97
CA SER A 3 -2.87 -8.57 -5.57
C SER A 3 -1.69 -8.39 -4.61
N LEU A 4 -1.95 -8.26 -3.31
CA LEU A 4 -0.88 -8.16 -2.32
C LEU A 4 -0.05 -9.46 -2.28
N GLU A 5 -0.72 -10.60 -2.39
CA GLU A 5 -0.07 -11.92 -2.46
C GLU A 5 0.85 -12.03 -3.68
N GLU A 6 0.35 -11.69 -4.87
CA GLU A 6 1.16 -11.74 -6.10
C GLU A 6 2.39 -10.84 -6.01
N LEU A 7 2.25 -9.62 -5.47
CA LEU A 7 3.36 -8.68 -5.28
C LEU A 7 4.45 -9.24 -4.35
N SER A 8 4.06 -10.00 -3.32
CA SER A 8 5.02 -10.70 -2.46
C SER A 8 5.73 -11.83 -3.24
N ARG A 9 4.98 -12.59 -4.05
CA ARG A 9 5.53 -13.73 -4.81
C ARG A 9 6.55 -13.28 -5.86
N ILE A 10 6.29 -12.16 -6.54
CA ILE A 10 7.17 -11.64 -7.61
C ILE A 10 8.20 -10.62 -7.10
N ALA A 11 8.35 -10.46 -5.79
CA ALA A 11 9.23 -9.44 -5.20
C ALA A 11 10.66 -9.48 -5.76
N TRP A 12 11.20 -10.67 -6.03
CA TRP A 12 12.54 -10.86 -6.60
C TRP A 12 12.72 -10.32 -8.02
N VAL A 13 11.63 -10.26 -8.79
CA VAL A 13 11.63 -9.81 -10.18
C VAL A 13 11.20 -8.36 -10.30
N ASP A 14 10.22 -7.92 -9.50
CA ASP A 14 9.62 -6.60 -9.63
C ASP A 14 10.08 -5.62 -8.54
N HIS A 15 10.05 -6.02 -7.27
CA HIS A 15 10.40 -5.13 -6.17
C HIS A 15 11.91 -4.87 -6.07
N TYR A 16 12.74 -5.90 -6.28
CA TYR A 16 14.20 -5.79 -6.14
C TYR A 16 14.92 -5.39 -7.43
N GLN A 17 14.26 -5.43 -8.58
CA GLN A 17 14.82 -5.01 -9.87
C GLN A 17 14.02 -3.86 -10.47
N ARG A 18 13.91 -2.77 -9.71
CA ARG A 18 13.14 -1.59 -10.16
C ARG A 18 13.81 -0.89 -11.33
N TYR A 19 12.97 -0.46 -12.26
CA TYR A 19 13.32 0.36 -13.42
C TYR A 19 12.29 1.49 -13.61
N GLU A 20 12.47 2.32 -14.63
CA GLU A 20 11.77 3.59 -14.84
C GLU A 20 10.24 3.49 -14.85
N GLU A 21 9.68 2.39 -15.37
CA GLU A 21 8.22 2.17 -15.45
C GLU A 21 7.61 1.52 -14.20
N THR A 22 8.43 1.12 -13.22
CA THR A 22 7.93 0.49 -11.99
C THR A 22 6.79 1.29 -11.32
N PRO A 23 6.86 2.63 -11.21
CA PRO A 23 5.77 3.42 -10.60
C PRO A 23 4.43 3.32 -11.33
N ASN A 24 4.42 2.97 -12.62
CA ASN A 24 3.21 2.85 -13.43
C ASN A 24 2.62 1.44 -13.43
N GLN A 25 3.41 0.43 -13.05
CA GLN A 25 3.05 -0.98 -13.23
C GLN A 25 2.90 -1.75 -11.93
N SER A 26 3.54 -1.28 -10.85
CA SER A 26 3.60 -2.00 -9.59
C SER A 26 3.54 -1.09 -8.37
N VAL A 27 3.22 -1.69 -7.23
CA VAL A 27 3.26 -1.06 -5.91
C VAL A 27 4.07 -1.94 -4.98
N SER A 28 4.79 -1.33 -4.04
CA SER A 28 5.50 -2.09 -3.02
C SER A 28 4.54 -2.93 -2.19
N TYR A 29 4.84 -4.23 -2.02
CA TYR A 29 4.09 -5.09 -1.10
C TYR A 29 4.19 -4.59 0.36
N TYR A 30 5.24 -3.85 0.73
CA TYR A 30 5.29 -3.18 2.03
C TYR A 30 4.25 -2.05 2.13
N THR A 31 4.16 -1.20 1.11
CA THR A 31 3.21 -0.08 1.11
C THR A 31 1.77 -0.58 1.10
N LYS A 32 1.44 -1.49 0.18
CA LYS A 32 0.11 -2.09 0.11
C LYS A 32 -0.17 -2.93 1.37
N GLY A 33 0.82 -3.69 1.85
CA GLY A 33 0.72 -4.50 3.06
C GLY A 33 0.45 -3.67 4.32
N HIS A 34 1.08 -2.51 4.47
CA HIS A 34 0.80 -1.60 5.59
C HIS A 34 -0.65 -1.10 5.55
N VAL A 35 -1.14 -0.65 4.39
CA VAL A 35 -2.53 -0.17 4.24
C VAL A 35 -3.53 -1.28 4.51
N VAL A 36 -3.31 -2.47 3.94
CA VAL A 36 -4.17 -3.65 4.17
C VAL A 36 -4.15 -4.06 5.64
N SER A 37 -2.99 -4.08 6.28
CA SER A 37 -2.85 -4.42 7.71
C SER A 37 -3.57 -3.42 8.61
N LEU A 38 -3.47 -2.12 8.30
CA LEU A 38 -4.19 -1.07 9.04
C LEU A 38 -5.71 -1.22 8.88
N CYS A 39 -6.18 -1.49 7.67
CA CYS A 39 -7.60 -1.71 7.41
C CYS A 39 -8.12 -2.98 8.11
N LEU A 40 -7.30 -4.04 8.16
CA LEU A 40 -7.61 -5.26 8.92
C LEU A 40 -7.71 -4.97 10.42
N ASP A 41 -6.79 -4.19 10.98
CA ASP A 41 -6.84 -3.79 12.39
C ASP A 41 -8.12 -3.01 12.71
N TRP A 42 -8.50 -2.05 11.87
CA TRP A 42 -9.75 -1.30 12.02
C TRP A 42 -10.99 -2.19 11.88
N GLU A 43 -11.03 -3.10 10.91
CA GLU A 43 -12.13 -4.06 10.73
C GLU A 43 -12.29 -4.98 11.95
N ILE A 44 -11.18 -5.53 12.48
CA ILE A 44 -11.19 -6.39 13.67
C ILE A 44 -11.71 -5.60 14.87
N ARG A 45 -11.16 -4.41 15.12
CA ARG A 45 -11.59 -3.56 16.24
C ARG A 45 -13.05 -3.17 16.13
N HIS A 46 -13.52 -2.84 14.92
CA HIS A 46 -14.91 -2.50 14.68
C HIS A 46 -15.85 -3.67 15.00
N ARG A 47 -15.59 -4.85 14.43
CA ARG A 47 -16.45 -6.03 14.58
C ARG A 47 -16.38 -6.69 15.95
N THR A 48 -15.30 -6.47 16.69
CA THR A 48 -15.14 -7.00 18.06
C THR A 48 -15.47 -6.00 19.15
N GLU A 49 -15.93 -4.79 18.82
CA GLU A 49 -16.11 -3.69 19.79
C GLU A 49 -14.82 -3.46 20.61
N THR A 50 -13.68 -3.45 19.92
CA THR A 50 -12.32 -3.26 20.45
C THR A 50 -11.81 -4.36 21.38
N ARG A 51 -12.51 -5.49 21.52
CA ARG A 51 -12.04 -6.65 22.31
C ARG A 51 -10.84 -7.37 21.67
N ALA A 52 -10.66 -7.25 20.36
CA ALA A 52 -9.51 -7.77 19.64
C ALA A 52 -8.95 -6.74 18.66
N SER A 53 -7.72 -6.99 18.20
CA SER A 53 -7.01 -6.16 17.21
C SER A 53 -6.03 -7.03 16.41
N LEU A 54 -5.32 -6.44 15.45
CA LEU A 54 -4.23 -7.09 14.76
C LEU A 54 -3.11 -7.51 15.73
N GLU A 55 -2.92 -6.78 16.83
CA GLU A 55 -1.98 -7.17 17.88
C GLU A 55 -2.36 -8.53 18.50
N THR A 56 -3.66 -8.79 18.71
CA THR A 56 -4.17 -10.09 19.19
C THR A 56 -3.76 -11.21 18.24
N VAL A 57 -3.89 -10.98 16.93
CA VAL A 57 -3.48 -11.94 15.89
C VAL A 57 -1.96 -12.19 15.93
N VAL A 58 -1.15 -11.12 15.98
CA VAL A 58 0.32 -11.23 16.01
C VAL A 58 0.81 -11.95 17.27
N ARG A 59 0.20 -11.68 18.44
CA ARG A 59 0.49 -12.41 19.68
C ARG A 59 0.18 -13.89 19.56
N ARG A 60 -0.92 -14.24 18.88
CA ARG A 60 -1.30 -15.63 18.62
C ARG A 60 -0.31 -16.31 17.68
N LEU A 61 0.07 -15.67 16.57
CA LEU A 61 1.12 -16.14 15.67
C LEU A 61 2.44 -16.39 16.40
N TRP A 62 2.87 -15.44 17.24
CA TRP A 62 4.09 -15.61 18.02
C TRP A 62 3.99 -16.79 19.00
N THR A 63 2.87 -16.97 19.68
CA THR A 63 2.70 -18.02 20.69
C THR A 63 2.65 -19.41 20.08
N ASP A 64 1.94 -19.56 18.96
CA ASP A 64 1.65 -20.86 18.34
C ASP A 64 2.74 -21.29 17.34
N TYR A 65 3.43 -20.32 16.72
CA TYR A 65 4.40 -20.57 15.63
C TYR A 65 5.80 -20.07 15.97
N GLY A 66 5.94 -18.79 16.33
CA GLY A 66 7.25 -18.18 16.57
C GLY A 66 8.01 -18.78 17.76
N LYS A 67 7.36 -18.86 18.93
CA LYS A 67 7.96 -19.36 20.18
C LYS A 67 8.32 -20.86 20.10
N PRO A 68 7.53 -21.74 19.47
CA PRO A 68 7.91 -23.14 19.23
C PRO A 68 8.90 -23.33 18.07
N GLY A 69 9.20 -22.30 17.28
CA GLY A 69 10.05 -22.40 16.08
C GLY A 69 9.39 -23.13 14.91
N ARG A 70 8.05 -23.12 14.86
CA ARG A 70 7.27 -23.71 13.76
C ARG A 70 7.08 -22.66 12.66
N GLY A 71 7.33 -23.04 11.41
CA GLY A 71 7.01 -22.21 10.25
C GLY A 71 5.50 -22.04 10.06
N LEU A 72 5.11 -20.98 9.35
CA LEU A 72 3.72 -20.71 8.97
C LEU A 72 3.54 -21.08 7.49
N ASP A 73 2.58 -21.96 7.18
CA ASP A 73 2.23 -22.26 5.79
C ASP A 73 1.42 -21.10 5.19
N GLU A 74 1.43 -20.96 3.86
CA GLU A 74 0.84 -19.80 3.15
C GLU A 74 -0.64 -19.56 3.50
N ASP A 75 -1.39 -20.63 3.77
CA ASP A 75 -2.84 -20.59 3.99
C ASP A 75 -3.22 -20.44 5.48
N GLU A 76 -2.25 -20.52 6.39
CA GLU A 76 -2.52 -20.57 7.84
C GLU A 76 -2.78 -19.20 8.44
N LEU A 77 -2.26 -18.12 7.85
CA LEU A 77 -2.38 -16.76 8.42
C LEU A 77 -3.83 -16.35 8.65
N GLN A 78 -4.69 -16.53 7.64
CA GLN A 78 -6.12 -16.21 7.75
C GLN A 78 -6.77 -17.05 8.86
N THR A 79 -6.52 -18.36 8.86
CA THR A 79 -7.06 -19.27 9.88
C THR A 79 -6.65 -18.85 11.29
N VAL A 80 -5.40 -18.42 11.49
CA VAL A 80 -4.93 -17.93 12.79
C VAL A 80 -5.61 -16.63 13.18
N ALA A 81 -5.79 -15.70 12.23
CA ALA A 81 -6.48 -14.44 12.47
C ALA A 81 -7.95 -14.65 12.89
N GLU A 82 -8.67 -15.52 12.19
CA GLU A 82 -10.06 -15.87 12.49
C GLU A 82 -10.17 -16.53 13.88
N ARG A 83 -9.29 -17.49 14.20
CA ARG A 83 -9.25 -18.12 15.53
C ARG A 83 -8.88 -17.15 16.66
N ALA A 84 -8.03 -16.16 16.38
CA ALA A 84 -7.59 -15.19 17.38
C ALA A 84 -8.66 -14.13 17.68
N THR A 85 -9.57 -13.88 16.74
CA THR A 85 -10.56 -12.79 16.81
C THR A 85 -12.00 -13.26 16.91
N ASP A 86 -12.26 -14.54 16.64
CA ASP A 86 -13.59 -15.14 16.51
C ASP A 86 -14.44 -14.47 15.40
N LEU A 87 -13.77 -14.02 14.33
CA LEU A 87 -14.39 -13.38 13.17
C LEU A 87 -14.20 -14.24 11.94
N ASP A 88 -15.21 -14.27 11.05
CA ASP A 88 -15.03 -14.66 9.66
C ASP A 88 -14.36 -13.50 8.89
N LEU A 89 -13.15 -13.74 8.36
CA LEU A 89 -12.36 -12.76 7.63
C LEU A 89 -12.21 -13.13 6.14
N ASN A 90 -12.95 -14.12 5.66
CA ASN A 90 -12.79 -14.64 4.31
C ASN A 90 -12.99 -13.58 3.22
N GLU A 91 -14.02 -12.75 3.34
CA GLU A 91 -14.26 -11.68 2.37
C GLU A 91 -13.10 -10.66 2.35
N PHE A 92 -12.57 -10.32 3.52
CA PHE A 92 -11.46 -9.37 3.63
C PHE A 92 -10.21 -9.88 2.91
N PHE A 93 -9.79 -11.12 3.22
CA PHE A 93 -8.62 -11.72 2.60
C PHE A 93 -8.82 -11.95 1.10
N ALA A 94 -10.00 -12.42 0.69
CA ALA A 94 -10.34 -12.63 -0.72
C ALA A 94 -10.26 -11.34 -1.54
N ARG A 95 -10.70 -10.20 -0.98
CA ARG A 95 -10.72 -8.91 -1.69
C ARG A 95 -9.36 -8.20 -1.67
N TYR A 96 -8.70 -8.14 -0.52
CA TYR A 96 -7.58 -7.22 -0.30
C TYR A 96 -6.21 -7.87 -0.20
N VAL A 97 -6.15 -9.19 0.03
CA VAL A 97 -4.89 -9.94 0.05
C VAL A 97 -4.71 -10.68 -1.28
N ARG A 98 -5.65 -11.56 -1.61
CA ARG A 98 -5.63 -12.39 -2.84
C ARG A 98 -6.26 -11.68 -4.05
N GLY A 99 -7.12 -10.70 -3.78
CA GLY A 99 -7.82 -9.93 -4.78
C GLY A 99 -7.08 -8.68 -5.21
N THR A 100 -7.61 -8.06 -6.26
CA THR A 100 -7.08 -6.83 -6.88
C THR A 100 -8.00 -5.63 -6.63
N VAL A 101 -9.00 -5.79 -5.76
CA VAL A 101 -9.93 -4.73 -5.38
C VAL A 101 -9.17 -3.65 -4.62
N GLU A 102 -9.35 -2.39 -5.02
CA GLU A 102 -8.76 -1.25 -4.33
C GLU A 102 -9.29 -1.18 -2.89
N VAL A 103 -8.40 -0.92 -1.94
CA VAL A 103 -8.76 -0.85 -0.53
C VAL A 103 -9.50 0.47 -0.26
N ASP A 104 -10.74 0.39 0.19
CA ASP A 104 -11.54 1.56 0.60
C ASP A 104 -11.08 2.04 1.99
N ILE A 105 -9.92 2.69 2.03
CA ILE A 105 -9.31 3.16 3.28
C ILE A 105 -10.22 4.15 4.02
N ASP A 106 -10.99 4.96 3.29
CA ASP A 106 -11.95 5.90 3.87
C ASP A 106 -13.05 5.19 4.65
N ARG A 107 -13.59 4.08 4.12
CA ARG A 107 -14.55 3.24 4.85
C ARG A 107 -13.95 2.73 6.16
N PHE A 108 -12.77 2.11 6.13
CA PHE A 108 -12.18 1.53 7.35
C PHE A 108 -11.77 2.60 8.36
N ALA A 109 -11.26 3.75 7.90
CA ALA A 109 -10.87 4.86 8.78
C ALA A 109 -12.04 5.42 9.59
N ARG A 110 -13.26 5.42 9.03
CA ARG A 110 -14.47 5.85 9.74
C ARG A 110 -14.77 4.97 10.96
N TYR A 111 -14.35 3.71 10.99
CA TYR A 111 -14.50 2.86 12.18
C TYR A 111 -13.69 3.38 13.37
N ALA A 112 -12.62 4.14 13.10
CA ALA A 112 -11.81 4.83 14.11
C ALA A 112 -12.20 6.31 14.28
N GLY A 113 -13.30 6.76 13.66
CA GLY A 113 -13.72 8.17 13.67
C GLY A 113 -12.83 9.09 12.83
N LEU A 114 -12.03 8.54 11.91
CA LEU A 114 -11.12 9.29 11.05
C LEU A 114 -11.75 9.52 9.66
N THR A 115 -11.35 10.62 9.02
CA THR A 115 -11.66 10.92 7.62
C THR A 115 -10.41 11.46 6.95
N PHE A 116 -10.19 11.09 5.69
CA PHE A 116 -9.14 11.69 4.88
C PHE A 116 -9.70 12.87 4.10
N GLY A 117 -8.87 13.90 3.96
CA GLY A 117 -9.21 15.11 3.24
C GLY A 117 -7.97 15.74 2.62
N PRO A 118 -8.16 16.72 1.72
CA PRO A 118 -7.04 17.44 1.15
C PRO A 118 -6.21 18.08 2.26
N LYS A 119 -4.89 18.06 2.11
CA LYS A 119 -3.99 18.76 3.04
C LYS A 119 -4.37 20.25 3.03
N PRO A 120 -4.79 20.84 4.16
CA PRO A 120 -5.16 22.24 4.20
C PRO A 120 -3.93 23.10 3.90
N LYS A 121 -4.14 24.13 3.08
CA LYS A 121 -3.12 25.13 2.83
C LYS A 121 -3.03 26.08 4.03
N PRO A 122 -1.83 26.44 4.52
CA PRO A 122 -1.70 27.48 5.54
C PRO A 122 -2.39 28.77 5.08
N ALA A 123 -3.10 29.45 5.98
CA ALA A 123 -3.92 30.62 5.63
C ALA A 123 -3.11 31.83 5.13
N ASP A 124 -1.82 31.87 5.46
CA ASP A 124 -0.84 32.87 5.05
C ASP A 124 -0.10 32.52 3.75
N ASP A 125 -0.22 31.27 3.28
CA ASP A 125 0.45 30.82 2.08
C ASP A 125 -0.31 31.26 0.81
N ARG A 126 0.16 32.35 0.20
CA ARG A 126 -0.34 32.92 -1.05
C ARG A 126 0.30 32.33 -2.31
N SER A 127 1.14 31.30 -2.20
CA SER A 127 1.77 30.67 -3.37
C SER A 127 0.71 30.19 -4.38
N ALA A 128 1.02 30.25 -5.68
CA ALA A 128 0.19 29.55 -6.65
C ALA A 128 0.25 28.04 -6.37
N VAL A 129 -0.83 27.31 -6.64
CA VAL A 129 -0.76 25.85 -6.64
C VAL A 129 0.25 25.46 -7.72
N PRO A 130 1.36 24.78 -7.37
CA PRO A 130 2.37 24.42 -8.36
C PRO A 130 1.75 23.55 -9.45
N GLY A 131 2.15 23.79 -10.69
CA GLY A 131 1.74 22.95 -11.82
C GLY A 131 2.18 21.50 -11.59
N TYR A 132 1.35 20.55 -12.02
CA TYR A 132 1.65 19.13 -11.90
C TYR A 132 2.02 18.56 -13.27
N LEU A 133 3.30 18.23 -13.45
CA LEU A 133 3.77 17.56 -14.67
C LEU A 133 3.59 16.04 -14.61
N GLY A 134 3.58 15.48 -13.39
CA GLY A 134 3.63 14.03 -13.16
C GLY A 134 4.90 13.38 -13.69
N ALA A 135 6.02 14.09 -13.60
CA ALA A 135 7.34 13.56 -13.90
C ALA A 135 8.30 13.86 -12.75
N THR A 136 9.24 12.96 -12.50
CA THR A 136 10.35 13.19 -11.57
C THR A 136 11.59 13.55 -12.38
N VAL A 137 12.29 14.60 -11.94
CA VAL A 137 13.53 15.06 -12.55
C VAL A 137 14.65 14.94 -11.53
N GLN A 138 15.81 14.45 -11.97
CA GLN A 138 17.00 14.30 -11.16
C GLN A 138 18.14 15.10 -11.79
N ASP A 139 18.95 15.74 -10.95
CA ASP A 139 20.22 16.30 -11.40
C ASP A 139 21.21 15.17 -11.66
N VAL A 140 21.67 15.07 -12.89
CA VAL A 140 22.75 14.16 -13.28
C VAL A 140 23.83 14.99 -13.94
N LEU A 141 24.91 15.27 -13.19
CA LEU A 141 26.05 16.07 -13.64
C LEU A 141 25.67 17.49 -14.09
N GLY A 142 24.69 18.11 -13.43
CA GLY A 142 24.20 19.45 -13.76
C GLY A 142 23.12 19.48 -14.85
N PHE A 143 22.72 18.31 -15.37
CA PHE A 143 21.62 18.18 -16.32
C PHE A 143 20.33 17.73 -15.61
N ALA A 144 19.23 18.42 -15.87
CA ALA A 144 17.92 18.10 -15.34
C ALA A 144 17.31 16.93 -16.14
N ARG A 145 17.58 15.70 -15.71
CA ARG A 145 17.17 14.49 -16.42
C ARG A 145 15.88 13.90 -15.86
N VAL A 146 14.94 13.59 -16.74
CA VAL A 146 13.69 12.92 -16.38
C VAL A 146 14.00 11.48 -15.97
N SER A 147 13.62 11.09 -14.75
CA SER A 147 13.83 9.73 -14.24
C SER A 147 12.57 8.88 -14.31
N THR A 148 11.39 9.47 -14.10
CA THR A 148 10.10 8.77 -14.20
C THR A 148 9.04 9.70 -14.76
N VAL A 149 8.08 9.13 -15.51
CA VAL A 149 6.91 9.84 -16.01
C VAL A 149 5.69 8.99 -15.70
N LEU A 150 4.72 9.57 -14.98
CA LEU A 150 3.49 8.88 -14.62
C LEU A 150 2.57 8.76 -15.83
N ILE A 151 2.00 7.57 -16.02
CA ILE A 151 1.03 7.32 -17.08
C ILE A 151 -0.16 8.28 -16.94
N ASP A 152 -0.70 8.72 -18.08
CA ASP A 152 -1.81 9.70 -18.20
C ASP A 152 -1.56 11.10 -17.61
N ALA A 153 -0.39 11.35 -17.01
CA ALA A 153 -0.03 12.66 -16.51
C ALA A 153 0.23 13.68 -17.64
N PRO A 154 0.19 15.00 -17.37
CA PRO A 154 0.48 16.03 -18.36
C PRO A 154 1.82 15.84 -19.09
N GLY A 155 2.88 15.41 -18.38
CA GLY A 155 4.19 15.13 -18.96
C GLY A 155 4.17 13.99 -19.98
N ALA A 156 3.51 12.87 -19.66
CA ALA A 156 3.36 11.75 -20.59
C ALA A 156 2.62 12.16 -21.87
N ARG A 157 1.53 12.94 -21.73
CA ARG A 157 0.73 13.48 -22.84
C ARG A 157 1.48 14.50 -23.69
N ALA A 158 2.40 15.25 -23.08
CA ALA A 158 3.30 16.16 -23.79
C ALA A 158 4.44 15.44 -24.52
N GLY A 159 4.56 14.11 -24.37
CA GLY A 159 5.60 13.31 -25.03
C GLY A 159 6.86 13.10 -24.20
N LEU A 160 6.91 13.55 -22.95
CA LEU A 160 8.06 13.38 -22.06
C LEU A 160 8.31 11.89 -21.76
N ARG A 161 9.57 11.48 -21.73
CA ARG A 161 10.01 10.11 -21.45
C ARG A 161 11.14 10.08 -20.43
N PRO A 162 11.28 8.99 -19.64
CA PRO A 162 12.51 8.75 -18.89
C PRO A 162 13.75 8.85 -19.79
N GLY A 163 14.78 9.51 -19.30
CA GLY A 163 16.02 9.77 -20.04
C GLY A 163 16.09 11.13 -20.74
N ASP A 164 14.95 11.80 -20.97
CA ASP A 164 14.90 13.14 -21.56
C ASP A 164 15.62 14.17 -20.67
N GLU A 165 16.18 15.19 -21.30
CA GLU A 165 16.78 16.35 -20.63
C GLU A 165 15.84 17.55 -20.74
N VAL A 166 15.59 18.21 -19.61
CA VAL A 166 14.79 19.44 -19.55
C VAL A 166 15.73 20.64 -19.69
N VAL A 167 15.56 21.41 -20.78
CA VAL A 167 16.36 22.59 -21.13
C VAL A 167 15.59 23.90 -21.03
#